data_AF-A0A7S4Q2Z0-F1
#
_entry.id   AF-A0A7S4Q2Z0-F1
#
_cell.length_a   1.000
_cell.length_b   1.000
_cell.length_c   1.000
_cell.angle_alpha   90.00
_cell.angle_beta   90.00
_cell.angle_gamma   90.00
#
_symmetry.space_group_name_H-M   'P 1'
#
loop_
_entity.id
_entity.type
_entity.pdbx_description
1 polymer ?
#
loop_
_entity_poly.entity_id
_entity_poly.type
_entity_poly.pdbx_seq_one_letter_code
_entity_poly.pdbx_strand_id
1 'polypeptide(L)'
;AQHAISASSAAEHTVFLHDDAPRHIRMSLLALALRAISGSATVPFLHLSHERYPAFRTPCFEKVYEAIFGEAMPGLVSTYCCAHFIVSRERLRSRSAAFFERLQALVAEAPYSTARGGSCVVKTKPCYVVEFFWHHIFGEPLNLPLRAEHAGLPLGLRFEGGRFSRKPSPLQVSPYMALFKPTRYSDILRKR
;
A
#
# COMPACT_ATOMS: atom_id res chain seq x y z
N ALA A 1 12.55 -22.94 12.05
CA ALA A 1 13.77 -22.35 11.47
C ALA A 1 13.48 -20.88 11.14
N GLN A 2 13.99 -19.96 11.95
CA GLN A 2 13.90 -18.52 11.64
C GLN A 2 14.97 -18.22 10.60
N HIS A 3 14.55 -18.00 9.35
CA HIS A 3 15.43 -17.40 8.35
C HIS A 3 15.63 -15.93 8.74
N ALA A 4 16.59 -15.67 9.60
CA ALA A 4 17.09 -14.33 9.83
C ALA A 4 17.72 -13.86 8.51
N ILE A 5 16.97 -13.06 7.74
CA ILE A 5 17.51 -12.37 6.57
C ILE A 5 18.63 -11.48 7.12
N SER A 6 19.88 -11.86 6.86
CA SER A 6 21.04 -11.04 7.15
C SER A 6 20.81 -9.65 6.57
N ALA A 7 20.97 -8.61 7.39
CA ALA A 7 20.72 -7.23 6.97
C ALA A 7 21.54 -6.83 5.73
N SER A 8 22.66 -7.51 5.42
CA SER A 8 23.50 -7.26 4.23
C SER A 8 22.96 -7.83 2.91
N SER A 9 21.93 -8.68 2.92
CA SER A 9 21.38 -9.35 1.72
C SER A 9 19.97 -8.89 1.33
N ALA A 10 19.43 -7.85 1.96
CA ALA A 10 18.09 -7.36 1.64
C ALA A 10 18.02 -6.93 0.17
N ALA A 11 16.95 -7.23 -0.55
CA ALA A 11 16.77 -6.73 -1.92
C ALA A 11 16.77 -5.19 -1.96
N GLU A 12 17.13 -4.57 -3.08
CA GLU A 12 17.04 -3.10 -3.25
C GLU A 12 15.62 -2.59 -3.05
N HIS A 13 14.64 -3.42 -3.43
CA HIS A 13 13.22 -3.16 -3.23
C HIS A 13 12.55 -4.41 -2.66
N THR A 14 11.64 -4.23 -1.71
CA THR A 14 10.81 -5.29 -1.16
C THR A 14 9.35 -5.04 -1.53
N VAL A 15 8.66 -6.09 -1.97
CA VAL A 15 7.25 -6.04 -2.37
C VAL A 15 6.40 -6.67 -1.28
N PHE A 16 5.45 -5.92 -0.74
CA PHE A 16 4.51 -6.37 0.27
C PHE A 16 3.16 -6.65 -0.38
N LEU A 17 2.71 -7.91 -0.31
CA LEU A 17 1.46 -8.40 -0.88
C LEU A 17 0.72 -9.25 0.15
N HIS A 18 -0.59 -9.09 0.26
CA HIS A 18 -1.43 -10.10 0.92
C HIS A 18 -1.69 -11.27 -0.05
N ASP A 19 -2.11 -12.41 0.50
CA ASP A 19 -2.33 -13.66 -0.22
C ASP A 19 -3.39 -13.53 -1.33
N ASP A 20 -4.37 -12.65 -1.13
CA ASP A 20 -5.43 -12.35 -2.10
C ASP A 20 -5.16 -11.14 -3.00
N ALA A 21 -3.90 -10.70 -3.12
CA ALA A 21 -3.51 -9.50 -3.87
C ALA A 21 -4.13 -9.36 -5.28
N PRO A 22 -4.23 -10.42 -6.12
CA PRO A 22 -4.82 -10.32 -7.46
C PRO A 22 -6.28 -9.84 -7.47
N ARG A 23 -6.99 -9.88 -6.33
CA ARG A 23 -8.36 -9.36 -6.19
C ARG A 23 -8.41 -7.85 -5.92
N HIS A 24 -7.32 -7.27 -5.44
CA HIS A 24 -7.25 -5.88 -4.97
C HIS A 24 -6.37 -4.98 -5.85
N ILE A 25 -5.39 -5.55 -6.55
CA ILE A 25 -4.50 -4.81 -7.44
C ILE A 25 -4.72 -5.16 -8.90
N ARG A 26 -4.30 -4.26 -9.78
CA ARG A 26 -4.18 -4.57 -11.21
C ARG A 26 -2.84 -5.28 -11.42
N MET A 27 -2.85 -6.54 -11.85
CA MET A 27 -1.60 -7.27 -12.13
C MET A 27 -0.74 -6.59 -13.20
N SER A 28 -1.35 -5.86 -14.14
CA SER A 28 -0.65 -5.03 -15.12
C SER A 28 0.13 -3.88 -14.48
N LEU A 29 -0.39 -3.29 -13.39
CA LEU A 29 0.31 -2.26 -12.63
C LEU A 29 1.51 -2.84 -11.89
N LEU A 30 1.35 -4.01 -11.25
CA LEU A 30 2.48 -4.71 -10.63
C LEU A 30 3.58 -5.01 -11.68
N ALA A 31 3.21 -5.58 -12.83
CA ALA A 31 4.16 -5.86 -13.91
C ALA A 31 4.85 -4.60 -14.45
N LEU A 32 4.12 -3.48 -14.55
CA LEU A 32 4.70 -2.20 -14.94
C LEU A 32 5.66 -1.66 -13.89
N ALA A 33 5.29 -1.70 -12.60
CA ALA A 33 6.12 -1.26 -11.50
C ALA A 33 7.43 -2.06 -11.41
N LEU A 34 7.35 -3.39 -11.51
CA LEU A 34 8.52 -4.25 -11.52
C LEU A 34 9.45 -3.95 -12.70
N ARG A 35 8.89 -3.75 -13.90
CA ARG A 35 9.70 -3.36 -15.08
C ARG A 35 10.35 -1.99 -14.91
N ALA A 36 9.62 -1.02 -14.35
CA ALA A 36 10.16 0.32 -14.11
C ALA A 36 11.36 0.25 -13.14
N ILE A 37 11.22 -0.50 -12.04
CA ILE A 37 12.27 -0.67 -11.03
C ILE A 37 13.48 -1.41 -11.61
N SER A 38 13.26 -2.51 -12.34
CA SER A 38 14.35 -3.23 -13.02
C SER A 38 15.08 -2.37 -14.06
N GLY A 39 14.39 -1.36 -14.61
CA GLY A 39 14.89 -0.46 -15.64
C GLY A 39 15.54 0.83 -15.13
N SER A 40 15.91 0.91 -13.84
CA SER A 40 16.53 2.06 -13.13
C SER A 40 15.61 3.07 -12.44
N ALA A 41 14.28 2.89 -12.46
CA ALA A 41 13.41 3.79 -11.71
C ALA A 41 13.64 3.63 -10.20
N THR A 42 14.00 4.72 -9.52
CA THR A 42 14.08 4.78 -8.07
C THR A 42 12.74 5.24 -7.50
N VAL A 43 12.06 4.34 -6.79
CA VAL A 43 10.82 4.65 -6.08
C VAL A 43 10.99 4.27 -4.61
N PRO A 44 11.19 5.25 -3.71
CA PRO A 44 11.35 4.98 -2.28
C PRO A 44 10.17 4.22 -1.69
N PHE A 45 8.96 4.56 -2.14
CA PHE A 45 7.72 3.90 -1.79
C PHE A 45 6.73 3.99 -2.97
N LEU A 46 5.98 2.92 -3.23
CA LEU A 46 4.97 2.86 -4.28
C LEU A 46 3.79 1.98 -3.86
N HIS A 47 2.61 2.56 -3.66
CA HIS A 47 1.39 1.76 -3.58
C HIS A 47 1.11 1.03 -4.89
N LEU A 48 0.62 -0.20 -4.80
CA LEU A 48 0.24 -1.05 -5.93
C LEU A 48 -1.27 -1.13 -6.15
N SER A 49 -2.05 -0.47 -5.31
CA SER A 49 -3.49 -0.31 -5.46
C SER A 49 -3.85 0.96 -6.21
N HIS A 50 -5.01 0.94 -6.87
CA HIS A 50 -5.51 2.08 -7.63
C HIS A 50 -6.55 2.86 -6.82
N GLU A 51 -7.37 2.17 -6.03
CA GLU A 51 -8.38 2.76 -5.17
C GLU A 51 -7.75 3.66 -4.10
N ARG A 52 -8.08 4.95 -4.11
CA ARG A 52 -7.70 5.90 -3.06
C ARG A 52 -8.89 6.17 -2.14
N TYR A 53 -8.65 6.15 -0.84
CA TYR A 53 -9.66 6.55 0.13
C TYR A 53 -9.83 8.08 0.17
N PRO A 54 -11.02 8.59 0.53
CA PRO A 54 -11.16 10.00 0.87
C PRO A 54 -10.25 10.38 2.04
N ALA A 55 -10.01 11.67 2.24
CA ALA A 55 -9.29 12.13 3.42
C ALA A 55 -10.23 12.06 4.63
N PHE A 56 -9.78 11.47 5.73
CA PHE A 56 -10.58 11.38 6.94
C PHE A 56 -9.71 11.39 8.20
N ARG A 57 -10.36 11.65 9.33
CA ARG A 57 -9.77 11.62 10.67
C ARG A 57 -10.82 11.07 11.61
N THR A 58 -10.47 10.04 12.37
CA THR A 58 -11.38 9.43 13.33
C THR A 58 -10.62 9.17 14.63
N PRO A 59 -11.33 9.05 15.77
CA PRO A 59 -10.71 8.69 17.05
C PRO A 59 -9.89 7.40 16.98
N CYS A 60 -10.22 6.49 16.05
CA CYS A 60 -9.49 5.25 15.86
C CYS A 60 -8.11 5.47 15.27
N PHE A 61 -8.04 6.35 14.29
CA PHE A 61 -6.80 6.69 13.60
C PHE A 61 -5.88 7.45 14.53
N GLU A 62 -6.42 8.37 15.33
CA GLU A 62 -5.65 9.11 16.33
C GLU A 62 -5.00 8.18 17.35
N LYS A 63 -5.78 7.27 17.95
CA LYS A 63 -5.25 6.36 18.96
C LYS A 63 -4.25 5.35 18.42
N VAL A 64 -4.49 4.82 17.21
CA VAL A 64 -3.53 3.89 16.57
C VAL A 64 -2.27 4.65 16.14
N TYR A 65 -2.40 5.87 15.61
CA TYR A 65 -1.25 6.70 15.28
C TYR A 65 -0.40 6.98 16.53
N GLU A 66 -1.03 7.41 17.63
CA GLU A 66 -0.35 7.64 18.91
C GLU A 66 0.34 6.36 19.42
N ALA A 67 -0.31 5.21 19.30
CA ALA A 67 0.29 3.92 19.69
C ALA A 67 1.51 3.53 18.83
N ILE A 68 1.55 3.92 17.54
CA ILE A 68 2.65 3.61 16.63
C ILE A 68 3.81 4.61 16.79
N PHE A 69 3.49 5.91 16.84
CA PHE A 69 4.45 7.00 16.72
C PHE A 69 4.75 7.71 18.05
N GLY A 70 3.93 7.53 19.08
CA GLY A 70 4.10 8.17 20.39
C GLY A 70 3.76 9.66 20.40
N GLU A 71 3.04 10.16 19.40
CA GLU A 71 2.67 11.57 19.26
C GLU A 71 1.25 11.71 18.72
N ALA A 72 0.68 12.92 18.82
CA ALA A 72 -0.64 13.21 18.31
C ALA A 72 -0.65 13.26 16.76
N MET A 73 -1.69 12.71 16.14
CA MET A 73 -1.83 12.70 14.69
C MET A 73 -1.97 14.13 14.14
N PRO A 74 -1.05 14.59 13.26
CA PRO A 74 -0.97 16.00 12.88
C PRO A 74 -2.05 16.46 11.89
N GLY A 75 -2.83 15.54 11.28
CA GLY A 75 -3.80 15.92 10.26
C GLY A 75 -4.71 14.80 9.78
N LEU A 76 -5.32 15.01 8.61
CA LEU A 76 -6.13 13.98 7.95
C LEU A 76 -5.23 12.92 7.33
N VAL A 77 -5.71 11.68 7.30
CA VAL A 77 -5.09 10.59 6.55
C VAL A 77 -5.82 10.39 5.22
N SER A 78 -5.07 10.15 4.16
CA SER A 78 -5.63 9.75 2.88
C SER A 78 -4.60 8.95 2.11
N THR A 79 -4.96 7.74 1.71
CA THR A 79 -4.02 6.76 1.15
C THR A 79 -4.72 5.83 0.17
N TYR A 80 -3.95 4.95 -0.47
CA TYR A 80 -4.48 3.94 -1.37
C TYR A 80 -4.84 2.69 -0.59
N CYS A 81 -5.95 2.04 -0.97
CA CYS A 81 -6.42 0.83 -0.30
C CYS A 81 -5.36 -0.25 -0.29
N CYS A 82 -5.39 -1.02 0.77
CA CYS A 82 -4.81 -2.33 0.85
C CYS A 82 -3.30 -2.19 1.07
N ALA A 83 -2.74 -3.00 1.98
CA ALA A 83 -1.33 -2.96 2.37
C ALA A 83 -0.43 -3.58 1.27
N HIS A 84 -0.54 -3.04 0.07
CA HIS A 84 0.09 -3.46 -1.17
C HIS A 84 1.02 -2.38 -1.67
N PHE A 85 2.31 -2.58 -1.49
CA PHE A 85 3.29 -1.56 -1.84
C PHE A 85 4.67 -2.16 -2.11
N ILE A 86 5.49 -1.37 -2.80
CA ILE A 86 6.92 -1.58 -2.94
C ILE A 86 7.62 -0.54 -2.07
N VAL A 87 8.67 -0.94 -1.36
CA VAL A 87 9.50 -0.04 -0.54
C VAL A 87 10.97 -0.28 -0.86
N SER A 88 11.76 0.79 -0.93
CA SER A 88 13.21 0.68 -1.09
C SER A 88 13.87 0.17 0.18
N ARG A 89 15.04 -0.45 0.03
CA ARG A 89 15.86 -0.91 1.17
C ARG A 89 16.17 0.23 2.14
N GLU A 90 16.45 1.41 1.63
CA GLU A 90 16.72 2.61 2.43
C GLU A 90 15.53 2.96 3.33
N ARG A 91 14.32 3.05 2.75
CA ARG A 91 13.10 3.33 3.52
C ARG A 91 12.79 2.21 4.51
N LEU A 92 12.98 0.95 4.12
CA LEU A 92 12.79 -0.18 5.02
C LEU A 92 13.74 -0.13 6.24
N ARG A 93 14.98 0.30 6.02
CA ARG A 93 16.01 0.47 7.08
C ARG A 93 15.85 1.74 7.92
N SER A 94 15.00 2.68 7.50
CA SER A 94 14.75 3.91 8.27
C SER A 94 14.05 3.65 9.61
N ARG A 95 13.52 2.44 9.81
CA ARG A 95 12.91 1.98 11.07
C ARG A 95 13.73 0.83 11.66
N SER A 96 13.89 0.84 12.98
CA SER A 96 14.62 -0.21 13.70
C SER A 96 13.80 -1.50 13.79
N ALA A 97 14.47 -2.64 13.99
CA ALA A 97 13.78 -3.91 14.26
C ALA A 97 12.80 -3.78 15.44
N ALA A 98 13.23 -3.11 16.52
CA ALA A 98 12.40 -2.83 17.69
C ALA A 98 11.12 -2.04 17.36
N PHE A 99 11.12 -1.18 16.34
CA PHE A 99 9.91 -0.50 15.88
C PHE A 99 8.90 -1.50 15.31
N PHE A 100 9.36 -2.42 14.45
CA PHE A 100 8.50 -3.43 13.85
C PHE A 100 8.01 -4.47 14.87
N GLU A 101 8.84 -4.83 15.86
CA GLU A 101 8.43 -5.71 16.97
C GLU A 101 7.29 -5.08 17.80
N ARG A 102 7.39 -3.78 18.14
CA ARG A 102 6.30 -3.06 18.82
C ARG A 102 5.04 -2.98 17.96
N LEU A 103 5.20 -2.70 16.66
CA LEU A 103 4.08 -2.67 15.72
C LEU A 103 3.40 -4.05 15.63
N GLN A 104 4.19 -5.13 15.60
CA GLN A 104 3.69 -6.49 15.58
C GLN A 104 2.93 -6.82 16.88
N ALA A 105 3.47 -6.43 18.04
CA ALA A 105 2.80 -6.62 19.33
C ALA A 105 1.46 -5.85 19.38
N LEU A 106 1.45 -4.58 18.95
CA LEU A 106 0.24 -3.77 18.85
C LEU A 106 -0.85 -4.45 18.00
N VAL A 107 -0.46 -5.06 16.87
CA VAL A 107 -1.40 -5.76 15.99
C VAL A 107 -1.85 -7.09 16.58
N ALA A 108 -0.96 -7.83 17.25
CA ALA A 108 -1.23 -9.15 17.83
C ALA A 108 -2.11 -9.10 19.08
N GLU A 109 -1.99 -8.07 19.91
CA GLU A 109 -2.72 -7.94 21.19
C GLU A 109 -4.19 -7.49 21.03
N ALA A 110 -4.61 -7.19 19.80
CA ALA A 110 -5.95 -6.69 19.55
C ALA A 110 -6.97 -7.80 19.26
N PRO A 111 -8.04 -7.96 20.07
CA PRO A 111 -9.15 -8.85 19.75
C PRO A 111 -9.75 -8.64 18.36
N TYR A 112 -9.77 -9.71 17.58
CA TYR A 112 -10.48 -9.80 16.31
C TYR A 112 -12.00 -9.70 16.53
N SER A 113 -12.71 -8.78 15.87
CA SER A 113 -14.18 -8.78 15.87
C SER A 113 -14.81 -8.41 14.53
N THR A 114 -15.89 -9.12 14.22
CA THR A 114 -16.56 -9.24 12.91
C THR A 114 -17.34 -7.99 12.47
N ALA A 115 -17.43 -7.85 11.13
CA ALA A 115 -18.33 -7.08 10.23
C ALA A 115 -19.17 -5.86 10.66
N ARG A 116 -19.63 -5.67 11.90
CA ARG A 116 -20.57 -4.59 12.26
C ARG A 116 -19.89 -3.55 13.13
N GLY A 117 -19.46 -2.46 12.48
CA GLY A 117 -18.76 -1.34 13.11
C GLY A 117 -19.47 -0.82 14.37
N GLY A 118 -18.74 -0.83 15.47
CA GLY A 118 -19.05 -0.20 16.75
C GLY A 118 -17.75 0.35 17.35
N SER A 119 -17.89 1.26 18.31
CA SER A 119 -16.85 2.08 18.97
C SER A 119 -15.39 1.63 18.79
N CYS A 120 -14.51 2.55 18.37
CA CYS A 120 -13.08 2.25 18.31
C CYS A 120 -12.48 2.14 19.71
N VAL A 121 -12.58 0.94 20.25
CA VAL A 121 -11.63 0.43 21.23
C VAL A 121 -10.42 0.03 20.39
N VAL A 122 -9.23 0.59 20.67
CA VAL A 122 -7.95 0.30 19.98
C VAL A 122 -7.65 -1.21 19.87
N LYS A 123 -8.35 -1.98 20.69
CA LYS A 123 -8.34 -3.42 20.76
C LYS A 123 -9.07 -4.13 19.62
N THR A 124 -9.97 -3.52 18.83
CA THR A 124 -10.84 -4.34 17.96
C THR A 124 -10.38 -4.53 16.50
N LYS A 125 -9.49 -3.68 15.94
CA LYS A 125 -9.03 -3.75 14.52
C LYS A 125 -7.73 -2.97 14.18
N PRO A 126 -6.62 -3.06 14.94
CA PRO A 126 -5.42 -2.28 14.62
C PRO A 126 -4.82 -2.66 13.26
N CYS A 127 -4.89 -3.93 12.82
CA CYS A 127 -4.37 -4.33 11.51
C CYS A 127 -5.03 -3.55 10.35
N TYR A 128 -6.35 -3.34 10.42
CA TYR A 128 -7.08 -2.55 9.45
C TYR A 128 -6.69 -1.07 9.50
N VAL A 129 -6.46 -0.50 10.68
CA VAL A 129 -6.10 0.92 10.80
C VAL A 129 -4.62 1.15 10.43
N VAL A 130 -3.74 0.22 10.80
CA VAL A 130 -2.31 0.21 10.42
C VAL A 130 -2.14 0.19 8.91
N GLU A 131 -3.05 -0.46 8.17
CA GLU A 131 -3.07 -0.42 6.70
C GLU A 131 -2.91 0.99 6.15
N PHE A 132 -3.57 1.96 6.79
CA PHE A 132 -3.59 3.34 6.34
C PHE A 132 -2.36 4.15 6.75
N PHE A 133 -1.45 3.56 7.52
CA PHE A 133 -0.24 4.22 7.99
C PHE A 133 1.02 3.60 7.40
N TRP A 134 0.95 2.52 6.61
CA TRP A 134 2.13 1.91 6.01
C TRP A 134 2.98 2.90 5.21
N HIS A 135 2.36 3.76 4.41
CA HIS A 135 3.07 4.80 3.68
C HIS A 135 3.79 5.76 4.63
N HIS A 136 3.14 6.17 5.70
CA HIS A 136 3.71 7.08 6.68
C HIS A 136 4.83 6.44 7.53
N ILE A 137 4.68 5.15 7.88
CA ILE A 137 5.73 4.34 8.49
C ILE A 137 7.01 4.40 7.64
N PHE A 138 6.88 4.36 6.31
CA PHE A 138 7.98 4.43 5.35
C PHE A 138 8.31 5.86 4.86
N GLY A 139 7.83 6.90 5.56
CA GLY A 139 8.27 8.28 5.36
C GLY A 139 7.53 9.07 4.29
N GLU A 140 6.35 8.60 3.86
CA GLU A 140 5.43 9.35 3.02
C GLU A 140 4.48 10.24 3.87
N PRO A 141 3.87 11.29 3.30
CA PRO A 141 2.94 12.16 4.03
C PRO A 141 1.61 11.45 4.36
N LEU A 142 0.97 11.80 5.49
CA LEU A 142 -0.32 11.21 5.89
C LEU A 142 -1.43 11.36 4.84
N ASN A 143 -1.43 12.48 4.10
CA ASN A 143 -2.34 12.73 3.00
C ASN A 143 -1.58 12.60 1.67
N LEU A 144 -1.63 11.41 1.08
CA LEU A 144 -0.99 11.15 -0.21
C LEU A 144 -1.69 11.90 -1.34
N PRO A 145 -0.97 12.43 -2.34
CA PRO A 145 -1.59 13.04 -3.50
C PRO A 145 -2.33 11.99 -4.35
N LEU A 146 -3.15 12.48 -5.27
CA LEU A 146 -3.61 11.70 -6.40
C LEU A 146 -2.41 11.16 -7.18
N ARG A 147 -2.48 9.93 -7.69
CA ARG A 147 -1.35 9.21 -8.29
C ARG A 147 -0.97 9.86 -9.60
N ALA A 148 -1.94 10.39 -10.34
CA ALA A 148 -1.68 11.21 -11.51
C ALA A 148 -0.92 12.51 -11.18
N GLU A 149 -1.09 13.03 -9.96
CA GLU A 149 -0.51 14.30 -9.49
C GLU A 149 0.76 14.07 -8.66
N HIS A 150 1.16 12.82 -8.43
CA HIS A 150 2.28 12.46 -7.59
C HIS A 150 3.62 12.71 -8.33
N ALA A 151 4.18 13.90 -8.15
CA ALA A 151 5.42 14.33 -8.81
C ALA A 151 6.63 13.42 -8.53
N GLY A 152 6.65 12.72 -7.39
CA GLY A 152 7.70 11.74 -7.07
C GLY A 152 7.65 10.43 -7.87
N LEU A 153 6.58 10.16 -8.63
CA LEU A 153 6.47 8.92 -9.41
C LEU A 153 7.00 9.11 -10.84
N PRO A 154 7.59 8.07 -11.47
CA PRO A 154 7.81 8.03 -12.92
C PRO A 154 6.52 8.29 -13.69
N LEU A 155 6.60 8.97 -14.84
CA LEU A 155 5.42 9.37 -15.63
C LEU A 155 4.51 8.17 -15.98
N GLY A 156 5.10 7.02 -16.33
CA GLY A 156 4.33 5.80 -16.64
C GLY A 156 3.55 5.22 -15.45
N LEU A 157 3.88 5.63 -14.22
CA LEU A 157 3.18 5.22 -13.00
C LEU A 157 2.19 6.29 -12.50
N ARG A 158 2.10 7.45 -13.15
CA ARG A 158 1.15 8.53 -12.83
C ARG A 158 -0.14 8.36 -13.61
N PHE A 159 -1.15 7.81 -12.96
CA PHE A 159 -2.49 7.69 -13.51
C PHE A 159 -3.51 7.68 -12.37
N GLU A 160 -4.72 8.13 -12.65
CA GLU A 160 -5.85 7.93 -11.74
C GLU A 160 -6.56 6.61 -12.00
N GLY A 161 -7.29 6.13 -10.99
CA GLY A 161 -8.24 5.06 -11.19
C GLY A 161 -8.84 4.59 -9.89
N GLY A 162 -10.16 4.61 -9.75
CA GLY A 162 -10.82 4.05 -8.58
C GLY A 162 -12.28 4.43 -8.52
N ARG A 163 -13.03 3.76 -7.65
CA ARG A 163 -14.45 3.99 -7.37
C ARG A 163 -14.72 5.42 -6.87
N PHE A 164 -13.77 6.01 -6.14
CA PHE A 164 -13.97 7.31 -5.49
C PHE A 164 -13.60 8.52 -6.34
N SER A 165 -12.78 8.37 -7.37
CA SER A 165 -12.38 9.53 -8.17
C SER A 165 -13.40 9.93 -9.24
N ARG A 166 -14.41 9.09 -9.57
CA ARG A 166 -15.36 9.22 -10.71
C ARG A 166 -14.71 9.54 -12.08
N LYS A 167 -13.40 9.77 -12.11
CA LYS A 167 -12.57 9.99 -13.28
C LYS A 167 -12.29 8.60 -13.87
N PRO A 168 -12.54 8.38 -15.17
CA PRO A 168 -12.13 7.14 -15.81
C PRO A 168 -10.65 6.95 -15.54
N SER A 169 -10.27 5.75 -15.08
CA SER A 169 -8.87 5.49 -14.85
C SER A 169 -8.13 5.66 -16.18
N PRO A 170 -7.06 6.48 -16.29
CA PRO A 170 -6.18 6.39 -17.43
C PRO A 170 -5.67 4.97 -17.69
N LEU A 171 -5.74 4.00 -16.78
CA LEU A 171 -5.47 2.60 -17.10
C LEU A 171 -6.52 1.94 -18.02
N GLN A 172 -7.76 2.43 -18.02
CA GLN A 172 -8.79 1.98 -18.97
C GLN A 172 -8.66 2.64 -20.34
N VAL A 173 -8.13 3.86 -20.40
CA VAL A 173 -8.09 4.69 -21.62
C VAL A 173 -6.68 4.92 -22.18
N SER A 174 -5.62 4.56 -21.47
CA SER A 174 -4.25 4.67 -21.95
C SER A 174 -3.97 3.55 -22.95
N PRO A 175 -3.66 3.86 -24.21
CA PRO A 175 -3.32 2.85 -25.21
C PRO A 175 -2.12 1.99 -24.80
N TYR A 176 -1.23 2.52 -23.96
CA TYR A 176 -0.10 1.79 -23.41
C TYR A 176 -0.51 0.63 -22.48
N MET A 177 -1.67 0.69 -21.82
CA MET A 177 -2.16 -0.41 -20.99
C MET A 177 -2.94 -1.46 -21.77
N ALA A 178 -3.43 -1.14 -22.98
CA ALA A 178 -3.98 -2.16 -23.89
C ALA A 178 -2.92 -3.20 -24.27
N LEU A 179 -1.65 -2.78 -24.39
CA LEU A 179 -0.49 -3.66 -24.61
C LEU A 179 -0.21 -4.62 -23.43
N PHE A 180 -0.68 -4.28 -22.23
CA PHE A 180 -0.47 -5.07 -21.02
C PHE A 180 -1.77 -5.64 -20.44
N LYS A 181 -2.86 -5.67 -21.22
CA LYS A 181 -4.07 -6.38 -20.81
C LYS A 181 -3.69 -7.85 -20.59
N PRO A 182 -3.77 -8.38 -19.36
CA PRO A 182 -3.59 -9.80 -19.17
C PRO A 182 -4.71 -10.49 -19.95
N THR A 183 -4.34 -11.32 -20.93
CA THR A 183 -5.25 -12.32 -21.47
C THR A 183 -5.71 -13.12 -20.26
N ARG A 184 -7.00 -13.08 -19.90
CA ARG A 184 -7.44 -13.92 -18.78
C ARG A 184 -7.19 -15.36 -19.22
N TYR A 185 -6.69 -16.20 -18.31
CA TYR A 185 -6.55 -17.63 -18.58
C TYR A 185 -7.89 -18.24 -19.07
N SER A 186 -9.02 -17.72 -18.57
CA SER A 186 -10.38 -18.06 -19.03
C SER A 186 -10.61 -17.76 -20.51
N ASP A 187 -9.97 -16.74 -21.07
CA ASP A 187 -10.16 -16.31 -22.45
C ASP A 187 -9.32 -17.16 -23.42
N ILE A 188 -8.23 -17.77 -22.92
CA ILE A 188 -7.42 -18.76 -23.64
C ILE A 188 -8.15 -20.11 -23.65
N LEU A 189 -8.77 -20.50 -22.54
CA LEU A 189 -9.49 -21.77 -22.40
C LEU A 189 -10.83 -21.81 -23.16
N ARG A 190 -11.42 -20.64 -23.48
CA ARG A 190 -12.66 -20.53 -24.29
C ARG A 190 -12.43 -20.59 -25.80
N LYS A 191 -11.18 -20.65 -26.25
CA LYS A 191 -10.82 -20.73 -27.69
C LYS A 191 -10.38 -22.14 -28.12
N ARG A 192 -10.79 -23.18 -27.40
CA ARG A 192 -10.67 -24.58 -27.83
C ARG A 192 -12.06 -25.19 -27.95
#